data_AF-A0A7J7KF78-F1
#
_entry.id   AF-A0A7J7KF78-F1
#
_cell.length_a   1.000
_cell.length_b   1.000
_cell.length_c   1.000
_cell.angle_alpha   90.00
_cell.angle_beta   90.00
_cell.angle_gamma   90.00
#
_symmetry.space_group_name_H-M   'P 1'
#
loop_
_entity.id
_entity.type
_entity.pdbx_description
1 polymer ?
#
loop_
_entity_poly.entity_id
_entity_poly.type
_entity_poly.pdbx_seq_one_letter_code
_entity_poly.pdbx_strand_id
1 'polypeptide(L)'
;MTNILKLEEGNPDFLPNTDLINFTKRRKVADITAEIQQYQNQPYNLTPVYSIQDFLENLDPWQGKDDNELIEHLFELSLQIEPRMSDHLLSFLENMTL
;
A
#
# COMPACT_ATOMS: atom_id res chain seq x y z
N MET A 1 -3.80 -9.54 2.24
CA MET A 1 -3.49 -9.56 3.68
C MET A 1 -4.75 -9.44 4.56
N THR A 2 -5.66 -8.49 4.29
CA THR A 2 -6.88 -8.23 5.08
C THR A 2 -7.81 -9.43 5.32
N ASN A 3 -7.90 -10.36 4.36
CA ASN A 3 -8.77 -11.53 4.49
C ASN A 3 -8.30 -12.49 5.59
N ILE A 4 -6.98 -12.66 5.78
CA ILE A 4 -6.43 -13.50 6.85
C ILE A 4 -6.68 -12.85 8.21
N LEU A 5 -6.43 -11.54 8.33
CA LEU A 5 -6.64 -10.78 9.57
C LEU A 5 -8.10 -10.85 10.04
N LYS A 6 -9.06 -10.60 9.14
CA LYS A 6 -10.49 -10.71 9.44
C LYS A 6 -10.92 -12.12 9.85
N LEU A 7 -10.26 -13.14 9.29
CA LEU A 7 -10.53 -14.55 9.63
C LEU A 7 -10.01 -14.91 11.02
N GLU A 8 -8.83 -14.40 11.36
CA GLU A 8 -8.19 -14.61 12.67
C GLU A 8 -8.94 -13.91 13.79
N GLU A 9 -9.34 -12.65 13.59
CA GLU A 9 -10.08 -11.86 14.58
C GLU A 9 -11.55 -12.29 14.71
N GLY A 10 -12.18 -12.72 13.62
CA GLY A 10 -13.60 -13.08 13.59
C GLY A 10 -13.93 -14.51 14.06
N ASN A 11 -12.93 -15.38 14.26
CA ASN A 11 -13.16 -16.78 14.65
C ASN A 11 -12.29 -17.16 15.86
N PRO A 12 -12.88 -17.70 16.94
CA PRO A 12 -12.12 -18.17 18.09
C PRO A 12 -11.29 -19.41 17.76
N ASP A 13 -10.15 -19.58 18.43
CA ASP A 13 -9.25 -20.72 18.24
C ASP A 13 -9.82 -22.05 18.71
N PHE A 14 -10.75 -21.99 19.65
CA PHE A 14 -11.45 -23.13 20.22
C PHE A 14 -12.95 -23.02 19.97
N LEU A 15 -13.62 -24.17 19.88
CA LEU A 15 -15.07 -24.20 19.78
C LEU A 15 -15.70 -23.73 21.11
N PRO A 16 -16.83 -23.00 21.07
CA PRO A 16 -17.46 -22.47 22.28
C PRO A 16 -17.76 -23.58 23.30
N ASN A 17 -17.48 -23.32 24.57
CA ASN A 17 -17.74 -24.23 25.70
C ASN A 17 -17.02 -25.59 25.61
N THR A 18 -15.92 -25.69 24.86
CA THR A 18 -15.08 -26.88 24.77
C THR A 18 -13.61 -26.49 24.63
N ASP A 19 -12.70 -27.42 24.93
CA ASP A 19 -11.25 -27.26 24.65
C ASP A 19 -10.86 -27.80 23.26
N LEU A 20 -11.85 -28.01 22.37
CA LEU A 20 -11.62 -28.54 21.04
C LEU A 20 -11.14 -27.42 20.10
N ILE A 21 -10.05 -27.69 19.38
CA ILE A 21 -9.49 -26.76 18.40
C ILE A 21 -10.47 -26.52 17.25
N ASN A 22 -10.65 -25.26 16.87
CA ASN A 22 -11.46 -24.86 15.73
C ASN A 22 -10.72 -25.12 14.40
N PHE A 23 -10.80 -26.36 13.91
CA PHE A 23 -10.20 -26.74 12.63
C PHE A 23 -10.79 -25.99 11.43
N THR A 24 -12.03 -25.53 11.52
CA THR A 24 -12.67 -24.73 10.46
C THR A 24 -11.94 -23.40 10.26
N LYS A 25 -11.51 -22.75 11.34
CA LYS A 25 -10.66 -21.54 11.29
C LYS A 25 -9.34 -21.85 10.56
N ARG A 26 -8.65 -22.90 11.00
CA ARG A 26 -7.35 -23.31 10.43
C ARG A 26 -7.46 -23.69 8.95
N ARG A 27 -8.53 -24.38 8.55
CA ARG A 27 -8.80 -24.72 7.14
C ARG A 27 -8.93 -23.47 6.28
N LYS A 28 -9.73 -22.48 6.70
CA LYS A 28 -9.93 -21.24 5.94
C LYS A 28 -8.63 -20.44 5.76
N VAL A 29 -7.75 -20.42 6.77
CA VAL A 29 -6.43 -19.79 6.65
C VAL A 29 -5.52 -20.56 5.69
N ALA A 30 -5.55 -21.89 5.75
CA ALA A 30 -4.79 -22.74 4.84
C ALA A 30 -5.25 -22.56 3.38
N ASP A 31 -6.54 -22.39 3.11
CA ASP A 31 -7.07 -22.14 1.77
C ASP A 31 -6.51 -20.84 1.17
N ILE A 32 -6.47 -19.75 1.96
CA ILE A 32 -5.88 -18.47 1.51
C ILE A 32 -4.37 -18.62 1.26
N THR A 33 -3.68 -19.39 2.10
CA THR A 33 -2.24 -19.62 1.94
C THR A 33 -1.95 -20.43 0.68
N ALA A 34 -2.77 -21.45 0.39
CA ALA A 34 -2.68 -22.25 -0.83
C ALA A 34 -2.90 -21.39 -2.09
N GLU A 35 -3.85 -20.46 -2.05
CA GLU A 35 -4.09 -19.49 -3.12
C GLU A 35 -2.85 -18.60 -3.36
N ILE A 36 -2.22 -18.09 -2.30
CA ILE A 36 -0.98 -17.30 -2.43
C ILE A 36 0.14 -18.15 -3.06
N GLN A 37 0.32 -19.38 -2.60
CA GLN A 37 1.34 -20.29 -3.14
C GLN A 37 1.12 -20.58 -4.62
N GLN A 38 -0.13 -20.73 -5.06
CA GLN A 38 -0.46 -20.91 -6.47
C GLN A 38 0.13 -19.78 -7.33
N TYR A 39 0.02 -18.53 -6.88
CA TYR A 39 0.56 -17.38 -7.60
C TYR A 39 2.09 -17.25 -7.51
N GLN A 40 2.72 -17.83 -6.49
CA GLN A 40 4.18 -17.82 -6.33
C GLN A 40 4.90 -18.86 -7.20
N ASN A 41 4.21 -19.91 -7.65
CA ASN A 41 4.83 -21.04 -8.33
C ASN A 41 5.29 -20.75 -9.78
N GLN A 42 4.81 -19.68 -10.41
CA GLN A 42 5.14 -19.37 -11.80
C GLN A 42 6.17 -18.23 -11.88
N PRO A 43 7.44 -18.52 -12.26
CA PRO A 43 8.43 -17.47 -12.45
C PRO A 43 8.12 -16.62 -13.70
N TYR A 44 8.53 -15.35 -13.67
CA TYR A 44 8.47 -14.48 -14.83
C TYR A 44 9.54 -14.87 -15.87
N ASN A 45 9.16 -14.85 -17.15
CA ASN A 45 10.09 -15.04 -18.26
C ASN A 45 10.76 -13.71 -18.66
N LEU A 46 11.52 -13.13 -17.72
CA LEU A 46 12.22 -11.87 -17.90
C LEU A 46 13.72 -12.06 -17.62
N THR A 47 14.56 -11.35 -18.34
CA THR A 47 16.00 -11.33 -18.08
C THR A 47 16.32 -10.30 -17.00
N PRO A 48 17.00 -10.67 -15.91
CA PRO A 48 17.38 -9.72 -14.87
C PRO A 48 18.42 -8.74 -15.39
N VAL A 49 18.22 -7.45 -15.11
CA VAL A 49 19.20 -6.39 -15.37
C VAL A 49 19.67 -5.86 -14.03
N TYR A 50 20.86 -6.29 -13.60
CA TYR A 50 21.36 -6.03 -12.25
C TYR A 50 21.46 -4.56 -11.89
N SER A 51 21.85 -3.69 -12.84
CA SER A 51 21.91 -2.24 -12.58
C SER A 51 20.53 -1.63 -12.30
N ILE A 52 19.48 -2.11 -12.97
CA ILE A 52 18.11 -1.65 -12.74
C ILE A 52 17.58 -2.21 -11.41
N GLN A 53 17.90 -3.48 -11.10
CA GLN A 53 17.54 -4.09 -9.83
C GLN A 53 18.17 -3.34 -8.65
N ASP A 54 19.48 -3.09 -8.71
CA ASP A 54 20.21 -2.35 -7.67
C ASP A 54 19.67 -0.92 -7.49
N PHE A 55 19.31 -0.24 -8.60
CA PHE A 55 18.65 1.07 -8.52
C PHE A 55 17.29 1.01 -7.80
N LEU A 56 16.46 0.00 -8.10
CA LEU A 56 15.15 -0.16 -7.47
C LEU A 56 15.23 -0.62 -6.01
N GLU A 57 16.21 -1.46 -5.67
CA GLU A 57 16.43 -1.98 -4.32
C GLU A 57 16.95 -0.89 -3.36
N ASN A 58 17.75 0.05 -3.86
CA ASN A 58 18.31 1.17 -3.08
C ASN A 58 17.50 2.46 -3.20
N LEU A 59 16.25 2.38 -3.69
CA LEU A 59 15.41 3.55 -3.88
C LEU A 59 14.96 4.10 -2.52
N ASP A 60 15.49 5.26 -2.13
CA ASP A 60 15.07 5.98 -0.92
C ASP A 60 14.41 7.32 -1.29
N PRO A 61 13.07 7.35 -1.48
CA PRO A 61 12.36 8.59 -1.76
C PRO A 61 12.11 9.42 -0.49
N TRP A 62 12.27 8.84 0.71
CA TRP A 62 12.12 9.57 1.97
C TRP A 62 13.33 10.44 2.27
N GLN A 63 14.53 10.04 1.85
CA GLN A 63 15.78 10.81 2.05
C GLN A 63 15.99 11.23 3.51
N GLY A 64 15.56 10.38 4.45
CA GLY A 64 15.61 10.65 5.89
C GLY A 64 14.46 11.50 6.46
N LYS A 65 13.46 11.87 5.66
CA LYS A 65 12.20 12.48 6.13
C LYS A 65 11.28 11.42 6.73
N ASP A 66 10.40 11.84 7.63
CA ASP A 66 9.29 10.97 8.06
C ASP A 66 8.14 10.93 7.03
N ASP A 67 7.19 10.02 7.21
CA ASP A 67 6.04 9.86 6.30
C ASP A 67 5.21 11.15 6.17
N ASN A 68 4.99 11.87 7.26
CA ASN A 68 4.17 13.08 7.27
C ASN A 68 4.89 14.22 6.55
N GLU A 69 6.18 14.41 6.83
CA GLU A 69 7.03 15.41 6.18
C GLU A 69 7.13 15.17 4.67
N LEU A 70 7.26 13.91 4.25
CA LEU A 70 7.28 13.57 2.83
C LEU A 70 5.93 13.85 2.17
N ILE A 71 4.83 13.40 2.78
CA ILE A 71 3.47 13.60 2.25
C ILE A 71 3.14 15.09 2.13
N GLU A 72 3.45 15.88 3.16
CA GLU A 72 3.23 17.32 3.17
C GLU A 72 4.05 18.01 2.07
N HIS A 73 5.34 17.71 1.96
CA HIS A 73 6.20 18.24 0.91
C HIS A 73 5.71 17.90 -0.50
N LEU A 74 5.29 16.64 -0.75
CA LEU A 74 4.74 16.24 -2.05
C LEU A 74 3.42 16.93 -2.35
N PHE A 75 2.59 17.15 -1.33
CA PHE A 75 1.33 17.87 -1.47
C PHE A 75 1.55 19.34 -1.82
N GLU A 76 2.49 20.01 -1.15
CA GLU A 76 2.87 21.40 -1.46
C GLU A 76 3.40 21.53 -2.90
N LEU A 77 4.29 20.62 -3.32
CA LEU A 77 4.78 20.57 -4.70
C LEU A 77 3.63 20.38 -5.71
N SER A 78 2.67 19.51 -5.39
CA SER A 78 1.49 19.32 -6.23
C SER A 78 0.68 20.60 -6.38
N LEU A 79 0.49 21.38 -5.30
CA LEU A 79 -0.23 22.65 -5.32
C LEU A 79 0.52 23.76 -6.06
N GLN A 80 1.85 23.73 -6.06
CA GLN A 80 2.67 24.66 -6.84
C GLN A 80 2.54 24.40 -8.34
N ILE A 81 2.49 23.13 -8.75
CA ILE A 81 2.36 22.73 -10.16
C ILE A 81 0.91 22.94 -10.64
N GLU A 82 -0.07 22.53 -9.84
CA GLU A 82 -1.50 22.67 -10.11
C GLU A 82 -2.20 23.39 -8.94
N PRO A 83 -2.26 24.74 -8.98
CA PRO A 83 -2.93 25.54 -7.96
C PRO A 83 -4.42 25.23 -7.88
N ARG A 84 -5.01 25.49 -6.71
CA ARG A 84 -6.46 25.31 -6.56
C ARG A 84 -7.20 26.32 -7.42
N MET A 85 -8.38 25.94 -7.91
CA MET A 85 -9.20 26.79 -8.79
C MET A 85 -9.48 28.19 -8.23
N SER A 86 -9.53 28.34 -6.90
CA SER A 86 -9.65 29.64 -6.21
C SER A 86 -8.48 30.58 -6.49
N ASP A 87 -7.27 30.03 -6.64
CA ASP A 87 -6.03 30.79 -6.80
C ASP A 87 -5.85 31.20 -8.26
N HIS A 88 -6.34 30.38 -9.20
CA HIS A 88 -6.47 30.75 -10.61
C HIS A 88 -7.38 31.96 -10.80
N LEU A 89 -8.51 32.01 -10.09
CA LEU A 89 -9.41 33.17 -10.11
C LEU A 89 -8.76 34.43 -9.54
N LEU A 90 -8.01 34.32 -8.43
CA LEU A 90 -7.28 35.45 -7.86
C LEU A 90 -6.21 35.99 -8.80
N SER A 91 -5.39 35.11 -9.40
CA SER A 91 -4.37 35.52 -10.38
C SER A 91 -4.95 36.12 -11.66
N PHE A 92 -6.10 35.63 -12.13
CA PHE A 92 -6.81 36.19 -13.28
C PHE A 92 -7.41 37.58 -12.96
N LEU A 93 -7.99 37.75 -11.77
CA LEU A 93 -8.58 39.02 -11.35
C LEU A 93 -7.52 40.09 -11.06
N GLU A 94 -6.38 39.74 -10.46
CA GLU A 94 -5.26 40.66 -10.26
C GLU A 94 -4.68 41.18 -11.59
N ASN A 95 -4.58 40.31 -12.60
CA ASN A 95 -4.12 40.66 -13.95
C ASN A 95 -5.13 41.51 -14.75
N MET A 96 -6.40 41.59 -14.31
CA MET A 96 -7.43 42.46 -14.92
C MET A 96 -7.54 43.84 -14.27
N THR A 97 -6.91 44.05 -13.10
CA THR A 97 -6.96 45.31 -12.35
C THR A 97 -5.77 46.25 -12.60
N LEU A 98 -4.93 45.95 -13.60
CA LEU A 98 -3.88 46.82 -14.16
C LEU A 98 -4.25 47.25 -15.57
#